data_AF-A0A9D2GTG5-F1
#
_entry.id   AF-A0A9D2GTG5-F1
#
_cell.length_a   1.000
_cell.length_b   1.000
_cell.length_c   1.000
_cell.angle_alpha   90.00
_cell.angle_beta   90.00
_cell.angle_gamma   90.00
#
_symmetry.space_group_name_H-M   'P 1'
#
loop_
_entity.id
_entity.type
_entity.pdbx_description
1 polymer ?
#
loop_
_entity_poly.entity_id
_entity_poly.type
_entity_poly.pdbx_seq_one_letter_code
_entity_poly.pdbx_strand_id
1 'polypeptide(L)'
;MLLMFYGCADDSKDSSNINNSSITSESDNSSSSGGDEIINPDDNSGNSGNNDEVTNPDENEGNTGIEVTNPDENEGNTGSEVTNPDENEGNSGSEVTNPDENEGNTDSGVTNPDENTGSTGSSDDISSLPNIPPLEAETQRYIILNANGGTGGYDGYAYKIMDINNKTNIPLNTFTNNGYEFLGWSENKDAVDPKYLDGDLYAVTGNVILYAVWGKSEEVVTVTIDFTDAKNIGMPNKFSYRKGSSAVLPELAAFKSGLIPVGYTKTLNSMQADYLPGDIFSDEADTTLYIAFSDGRCLDCKGQTIWVKGVNVDENSWVNKYGYAGQTVRWEANKSNWFDIYQFQYNMCWAATASNLLLWWHSQNKKYIDAYNPELNSKFEYHYDSRGRFAFSYLFDNEFRQYWENVGGQQNAGLIWFLVGQNDRGGGGYFKDVFKGKVMTKTIDNLNKVTFNYYMTDALKHNKGISFGILNPGSHAITGWGAKYDEEGFIEEIYTSNSQTESDIADIDGGGPGGLDRDKVYYKNNNVDYPTLNGNTVPLMSLYTFSLGQEYWEEYFKERGITIE
;
A
#
# COMPACT_ATOMS: atom_id res chain seq x y z
N MET A 1 -10.99 16.21 -8.45
CA MET A 1 -12.47 16.34 -8.50
C MET A 1 -13.06 15.42 -7.44
N LEU A 2 -14.32 15.58 -7.03
CA LEU A 2 -14.86 14.96 -5.80
C LEU A 2 -14.62 13.43 -5.70
N LEU A 3 -14.09 13.00 -4.56
CA LEU A 3 -14.11 11.59 -4.12
C LEU A 3 -15.50 11.26 -3.57
N MET A 4 -16.05 10.13 -3.97
CA MET A 4 -17.23 9.53 -3.34
C MET A 4 -16.85 8.16 -2.79
N PHE A 5 -17.02 7.98 -1.48
CA PHE A 5 -16.85 6.69 -0.81
C PHE A 5 -18.10 5.85 -1.06
N TYR A 6 -17.96 4.73 -1.78
CA TYR A 6 -19.05 3.78 -2.00
C TYR A 6 -18.92 2.59 -1.05
N GLY A 7 -19.91 2.44 -0.18
CA GLY A 7 -20.17 1.18 0.55
C GLY A 7 -21.28 0.39 -0.14
N CYS A 8 -21.39 -0.90 0.16
CA CYS A 8 -22.44 -1.75 -0.42
C CYS A 8 -23.83 -1.34 0.10
N ALA A 9 -24.64 -0.76 -0.78
CA ALA A 9 -26.09 -0.65 -0.67
C ALA A 9 -26.67 -0.79 -2.08
N ASP A 10 -27.71 -1.62 -2.22
CA ASP A 10 -28.51 -1.73 -3.44
C ASP A 10 -29.99 -1.48 -3.07
N ASP A 11 -30.74 -0.84 -3.95
CA ASP A 11 -32.01 -0.19 -3.60
C ASP A 11 -33.17 -1.20 -3.59
N SER A 12 -33.72 -1.45 -2.40
CA SER A 12 -35.05 -2.06 -2.25
C SER A 12 -35.93 -1.17 -1.38
N LYS A 13 -36.98 -0.60 -2.01
CA LYS A 13 -38.02 0.18 -1.33
C LYS A 13 -39.41 -0.25 -1.77
N ASP A 14 -40.28 -0.35 -0.78
CA ASP A 14 -41.68 -0.71 -0.93
C ASP A 14 -42.47 0.12 -1.95
N SER A 15 -43.43 -0.55 -2.59
CA SER A 15 -44.65 0.11 -3.07
C SER A 15 -45.89 -0.78 -2.87
N SER A 16 -46.18 -1.11 -1.61
CA SER A 16 -47.49 -1.66 -1.26
C SER A 16 -48.57 -0.56 -1.30
N ASN A 17 -49.53 -0.64 -2.24
CA ASN A 17 -50.96 -0.79 -1.90
C ASN A 17 -51.95 -0.76 -3.08
N ILE A 18 -53.06 -1.50 -2.87
CA ILE A 18 -54.43 -1.26 -3.39
C ILE A 18 -54.58 -1.21 -4.94
N ASN A 19 -55.10 -2.30 -5.50
CA ASN A 19 -56.53 -2.30 -5.83
C ASN A 19 -57.16 -3.70 -5.84
N ASN A 20 -58.48 -3.75 -5.70
CA ASN A 20 -59.23 -4.98 -5.42
C ASN A 20 -60.35 -5.20 -6.44
N SER A 21 -60.25 -6.22 -7.30
CA SER A 21 -61.37 -6.67 -8.14
C SER A 21 -61.20 -8.12 -8.62
N SER A 22 -62.01 -9.02 -8.06
CA SER A 22 -62.17 -10.40 -8.51
C SER A 22 -63.12 -10.51 -9.71
N ILE A 23 -62.69 -11.15 -10.80
CA ILE A 23 -63.54 -11.70 -11.86
C ILE A 23 -63.03 -13.10 -12.22
N THR A 24 -63.93 -14.02 -12.54
CA THR A 24 -63.66 -15.44 -12.83
C THR A 24 -64.26 -15.87 -14.17
N SER A 25 -63.42 -16.40 -15.06
CA SER A 25 -63.74 -17.36 -16.13
C SER A 25 -62.39 -17.94 -16.63
N GLU A 26 -62.21 -19.18 -17.09
CA GLU A 26 -62.98 -19.98 -18.07
C GLU A 26 -63.09 -19.27 -19.44
N SER A 27 -62.83 -19.91 -20.58
CA SER A 27 -62.23 -21.23 -20.87
C SER A 27 -61.69 -21.23 -22.32
N ASP A 28 -61.15 -22.36 -22.78
CA ASP A 28 -61.01 -22.74 -24.21
C ASP A 28 -60.00 -21.99 -25.11
N ASN A 29 -59.61 -22.49 -26.29
CA ASN A 29 -59.17 -23.86 -26.68
C ASN A 29 -58.56 -23.80 -28.10
N SER A 30 -57.73 -24.78 -28.48
CA SER A 30 -57.33 -25.11 -29.88
C SER A 30 -56.53 -24.04 -30.67
N SER A 31 -55.85 -24.33 -31.80
CA SER A 31 -55.09 -25.51 -32.26
C SER A 31 -54.39 -25.21 -33.61
N SER A 32 -53.38 -26.03 -33.98
CA SER A 32 -52.88 -26.23 -35.37
C SER A 32 -52.05 -25.08 -36.02
N SER A 33 -51.20 -25.29 -37.04
CA SER A 33 -50.36 -26.46 -37.47
C SER A 33 -49.53 -26.11 -38.73
N GLY A 34 -48.42 -26.81 -38.99
CA GLY A 34 -47.57 -26.70 -40.22
C GLY A 34 -46.34 -25.79 -40.04
N GLY A 35 -45.18 -26.00 -40.65
CA GLY A 35 -44.77 -26.96 -41.70
C GLY A 35 -44.82 -26.34 -43.11
N ASP A 36 -43.82 -26.47 -44.01
CA ASP A 36 -42.56 -27.22 -43.96
C ASP A 36 -41.46 -26.65 -44.93
N GLU A 37 -40.20 -27.07 -44.69
CA GLU A 37 -39.06 -27.31 -45.60
C GLU A 37 -38.46 -26.29 -46.65
N ILE A 38 -37.15 -26.03 -46.46
CA ILE A 38 -35.99 -26.22 -47.39
C ILE A 38 -35.88 -25.45 -48.75
N ILE A 39 -34.73 -24.78 -48.96
CA ILE A 39 -33.80 -24.91 -50.12
C ILE A 39 -32.46 -24.17 -49.85
N ASN A 40 -31.37 -24.61 -50.49
CA ASN A 40 -29.96 -24.15 -50.39
C ASN A 40 -29.25 -24.53 -51.74
N PRO A 41 -28.03 -24.08 -52.13
CA PRO A 41 -27.11 -23.04 -51.64
C PRO A 41 -26.71 -22.04 -52.78
N ASP A 42 -25.57 -21.31 -52.64
CA ASP A 42 -24.45 -21.37 -53.61
C ASP A 42 -23.22 -20.50 -53.20
N ASP A 43 -22.02 -20.89 -53.67
CA ASP A 43 -20.72 -20.26 -53.37
C ASP A 43 -20.33 -19.12 -54.35
N ASN A 44 -19.47 -18.18 -53.92
CA ASN A 44 -18.16 -18.05 -54.59
C ASN A 44 -17.04 -17.32 -53.80
N SER A 45 -15.83 -17.52 -54.30
CA SER A 45 -14.55 -17.02 -53.80
C SER A 45 -14.04 -15.78 -54.57
N GLY A 46 -13.10 -15.05 -53.96
CA GLY A 46 -12.35 -13.96 -54.60
C GLY A 46 -11.09 -13.62 -53.78
N ASN A 47 -9.93 -13.42 -54.43
CA ASN A 47 -8.63 -13.40 -53.76
C ASN A 47 -7.67 -12.34 -54.35
N SER A 48 -6.78 -11.83 -53.49
CA SER A 48 -5.48 -11.20 -53.79
C SER A 48 -5.44 -9.83 -54.49
N GLY A 49 -4.63 -8.91 -53.94
CA GLY A 49 -4.18 -7.69 -54.62
C GLY A 49 -3.40 -6.74 -53.71
N ASN A 50 -2.06 -6.76 -53.80
CA ASN A 50 -1.20 -5.66 -53.32
C ASN A 50 -1.39 -4.42 -54.25
N ASN A 51 -0.95 -3.19 -53.94
CA ASN A 51 0.46 -2.79 -53.82
C ASN A 51 0.64 -1.29 -53.44
N ASP A 52 1.87 -0.95 -53.06
CA ASP A 52 2.58 0.35 -53.16
C ASP A 52 2.27 1.54 -52.21
N GLU A 53 3.37 2.25 -51.90
CA GLU A 53 3.49 3.42 -51.02
C GLU A 53 3.39 4.75 -51.80
N VAL A 54 2.92 5.83 -51.15
CA VAL A 54 3.28 7.22 -51.50
C VAL A 54 3.43 8.03 -50.20
N THR A 55 4.38 8.96 -50.16
CA THR A 55 4.81 9.70 -48.97
C THR A 55 4.36 11.17 -48.95
N ASN A 56 4.25 11.72 -47.73
CA ASN A 56 4.44 13.15 -47.38
C ASN A 56 3.43 14.20 -47.90
N PRO A 57 3.40 15.44 -47.35
CA PRO A 57 3.72 15.86 -45.97
C PRO A 57 2.77 16.95 -45.40
N ASP A 58 3.25 17.61 -44.33
CA ASP A 58 3.03 19.01 -43.93
C ASP A 58 1.84 19.43 -43.04
N GLU A 59 2.15 20.49 -42.29
CA GLU A 59 1.47 21.05 -41.13
C GLU A 59 0.34 22.02 -41.52
N ASN A 60 -0.59 22.30 -40.59
CA ASN A 60 -0.93 23.69 -40.28
C ASN A 60 -1.65 23.87 -38.92
N GLU A 61 -1.65 25.11 -38.44
CA GLU A 61 -2.15 25.52 -37.12
C GLU A 61 -3.65 25.86 -37.12
N GLY A 62 -4.24 26.04 -35.91
CA GLY A 62 -5.63 26.47 -35.75
C GLY A 62 -5.97 26.85 -34.30
N ASN A 63 -5.56 28.06 -33.88
CA ASN A 63 -5.61 28.52 -32.48
C ASN A 63 -6.68 29.61 -32.21
N THR A 64 -7.30 29.57 -31.03
CA THR A 64 -8.06 30.65 -30.36
C THR A 64 -7.86 30.48 -28.84
N GLY A 65 -7.39 31.43 -28.01
CA GLY A 65 -7.46 32.90 -28.08
C GLY A 65 -8.77 33.39 -27.43
N ILE A 66 -8.88 34.40 -26.55
CA ILE A 66 -8.09 35.58 -26.06
C ILE A 66 -8.58 35.84 -24.59
N GLU A 67 -8.00 36.56 -23.61
CA GLU A 67 -7.05 37.70 -23.38
C GLU A 67 -6.23 37.37 -22.08
N VAL A 68 -4.94 37.66 -21.81
CA VAL A 68 -4.03 38.85 -21.88
C VAL A 68 -4.08 39.81 -20.66
N THR A 69 -2.96 39.92 -19.93
CA THR A 69 -2.29 41.20 -19.60
C THR A 69 -0.85 40.98 -19.08
N ASN A 70 0.02 41.94 -19.33
CA ASN A 70 1.47 42.02 -19.06
C ASN A 70 1.82 43.55 -18.95
N PRO A 71 3.04 44.03 -18.70
CA PRO A 71 4.29 43.38 -18.26
C PRO A 71 4.93 44.09 -17.04
N ASP A 72 6.20 43.86 -16.73
CA ASP A 72 7.25 44.88 -16.96
C ASP A 72 8.67 44.27 -16.86
N GLU A 73 9.63 44.91 -17.52
CA GLU A 73 10.94 44.36 -17.87
C GLU A 73 12.08 45.06 -17.10
N ASN A 74 13.25 44.41 -16.96
CA ASN A 74 14.44 44.86 -17.70
C ASN A 74 15.65 43.91 -17.64
N GLU A 75 16.48 44.04 -18.67
CA GLU A 75 17.80 43.41 -18.86
C GLU A 75 18.85 44.15 -18.00
N GLY A 76 20.07 43.66 -17.72
CA GLY A 76 20.87 42.62 -18.35
C GLY A 76 22.08 43.25 -19.07
N ASN A 77 23.31 42.88 -18.71
CA ASN A 77 24.52 43.27 -19.47
C ASN A 77 25.72 42.34 -19.17
N THR A 78 26.71 42.32 -20.07
CA THR A 78 27.84 41.37 -20.08
C THR A 78 29.16 42.04 -20.46
N GLY A 79 30.30 41.54 -19.96
CA GLY A 79 31.58 41.62 -20.69
C GLY A 79 32.84 42.08 -19.94
N SER A 80 33.88 41.24 -20.03
CA SER A 80 35.30 41.60 -20.28
C SER A 80 36.17 42.28 -19.19
N GLU A 81 36.88 41.42 -18.45
CA GLU A 81 38.35 41.37 -18.26
C GLU A 81 39.25 42.63 -18.04
N VAL A 82 40.01 42.53 -16.94
CA VAL A 82 41.45 42.85 -16.78
C VAL A 82 41.94 44.31 -16.86
N THR A 83 42.31 44.87 -15.70
CA THR A 83 43.70 45.32 -15.41
C THR A 83 43.93 45.67 -13.93
N ASN A 84 45.17 45.48 -13.46
CA ASN A 84 45.79 46.15 -12.31
C ASN A 84 46.95 47.01 -12.92
N PRO A 85 47.55 48.04 -12.26
CA PRO A 85 48.07 47.92 -10.89
C PRO A 85 48.22 49.22 -10.03
N ASP A 86 48.84 49.04 -8.85
CA ASP A 86 49.76 49.94 -8.10
C ASP A 86 49.31 51.22 -7.32
N GLU A 87 49.77 51.25 -6.05
CA GLU A 87 50.31 52.41 -5.26
C GLU A 87 49.39 53.60 -4.82
N ASN A 88 49.49 54.21 -3.62
CA ASN A 88 50.37 54.01 -2.44
C ASN A 88 49.83 54.68 -1.13
N GLU A 89 50.54 54.46 0.00
CA GLU A 89 50.61 55.21 1.28
C GLU A 89 49.38 55.45 2.21
N GLY A 90 49.59 55.25 3.53
CA GLY A 90 48.61 55.56 4.60
C GLY A 90 48.89 54.93 5.99
N ASN A 91 50.04 55.20 6.62
CA ASN A 91 50.53 54.46 7.81
C ASN A 91 50.05 55.02 9.19
N SER A 92 49.43 54.16 10.03
CA SER A 92 49.70 54.02 11.49
C SER A 92 48.78 52.96 12.13
N GLY A 93 49.15 52.19 13.16
CA GLY A 93 50.48 52.02 13.78
C GLY A 93 50.45 51.76 15.28
N SER A 94 50.25 50.51 15.73
CA SER A 94 50.56 50.02 17.10
C SER A 94 50.49 48.49 17.18
N GLU A 95 51.57 47.85 17.62
CA GLU A 95 51.60 46.45 18.10
C GLU A 95 51.31 46.38 19.60
N VAL A 96 51.06 45.17 20.17
CA VAL A 96 51.81 44.58 21.32
C VAL A 96 51.05 43.37 21.95
N THR A 97 51.58 42.17 21.69
CA THR A 97 51.63 40.91 22.51
C THR A 97 50.39 40.29 23.20
N ASN A 98 50.20 38.98 22.97
CA ASN A 98 49.66 38.01 23.95
C ASN A 98 50.61 37.83 25.14
N PRO A 99 50.08 37.50 26.34
CA PRO A 99 50.25 36.16 26.95
C PRO A 99 48.92 35.60 27.52
N ASP A 100 48.77 34.37 28.02
CA ASP A 100 49.65 33.18 28.10
C ASP A 100 48.79 31.89 28.25
N GLU A 101 49.43 30.72 28.27
CA GLU A 101 48.85 29.39 28.47
C GLU A 101 48.29 29.11 29.88
N ASN A 102 47.44 28.08 30.03
CA ASN A 102 47.42 27.26 31.25
C ASN A 102 46.82 25.85 31.00
N GLU A 103 47.56 24.80 31.35
CA GLU A 103 47.07 23.41 31.36
C GLU A 103 46.43 23.04 32.72
N GLY A 104 45.53 22.04 32.77
CA GLY A 104 44.86 21.69 34.03
C GLY A 104 44.00 20.42 33.99
N ASN A 105 44.62 19.24 33.89
CA ASN A 105 43.97 17.92 33.94
C ASN A 105 43.59 17.50 35.39
N THR A 106 42.41 16.88 35.61
CA THR A 106 42.27 15.63 36.42
C THR A 106 40.86 14.99 36.36
N ASP A 107 40.77 13.75 36.85
CA ASP A 107 39.72 12.73 36.66
C ASP A 107 38.87 12.45 37.94
N SER A 108 37.84 11.60 37.79
CA SER A 108 37.11 10.81 38.82
C SER A 108 35.99 11.50 39.62
N GLY A 109 34.77 10.93 39.54
CA GLY A 109 33.61 11.41 40.32
C GLY A 109 32.26 10.74 40.06
N VAL A 110 32.17 9.42 39.81
CA VAL A 110 30.88 8.75 39.58
C VAL A 110 30.08 8.54 40.88
N THR A 111 28.83 9.02 40.91
CA THR A 111 27.79 8.55 41.84
C THR A 111 26.44 8.46 41.12
N ASN A 112 25.92 7.25 40.92
CA ASN A 112 24.51 7.07 40.54
C ASN A 112 23.61 7.34 41.76
N PRO A 113 22.34 7.68 41.54
CA PRO A 113 21.33 6.73 42.01
C PRO A 113 20.20 6.49 41.00
N ASP A 114 19.86 5.21 40.81
CA ASP A 114 18.57 4.83 40.24
C ASP A 114 17.45 5.15 41.24
N GLU A 115 16.35 5.74 40.78
CA GLU A 115 15.06 5.01 40.76
C GLU A 115 13.99 5.72 39.92
N ASN A 116 13.55 5.00 38.90
CA ASN A 116 12.38 5.16 38.04
C ASN A 116 11.20 6.05 38.55
N THR A 117 11.00 7.18 37.89
CA THR A 117 9.66 7.56 37.39
C THR A 117 9.76 8.12 35.98
N GLY A 118 8.93 7.65 35.05
CA GLY A 118 8.89 8.17 33.68
C GLY A 118 8.35 9.60 33.62
N SER A 119 9.26 10.58 33.51
CA SER A 119 8.94 11.93 33.04
C SER A 119 9.32 12.04 31.57
N THR A 120 8.44 12.64 30.77
CA THR A 120 8.79 13.09 29.42
C THR A 120 9.98 14.07 29.48
N GLY A 121 10.83 14.04 28.45
CA GLY A 121 12.00 14.92 28.36
C GLY A 121 11.63 16.40 28.51
N SER A 122 12.57 17.19 29.03
CA SER A 122 12.36 18.60 29.37
C SER A 122 11.72 19.37 28.21
N SER A 123 10.56 19.98 28.46
CA SER A 123 10.11 21.10 27.64
C SER A 123 11.02 22.30 27.96
N ASP A 124 12.04 22.51 27.13
CA ASP A 124 12.52 23.87 26.89
C ASP A 124 11.27 24.71 26.54
N ASP A 125 10.98 25.75 27.32
CA ASP A 125 9.67 26.41 27.28
C ASP A 125 9.44 27.02 25.89
N ILE A 126 8.51 26.45 25.15
CA ILE A 126 8.23 26.83 23.75
C ILE A 126 7.81 28.30 23.64
N SER A 127 7.27 28.90 24.71
CA SER A 127 6.97 30.33 24.77
C SER A 127 8.21 31.25 24.80
N SER A 128 9.40 30.69 25.04
CA SER A 128 10.69 31.41 24.98
C SER A 128 11.37 31.37 23.61
N LEU A 129 10.88 30.53 22.68
CA LEU A 129 11.45 30.38 21.34
C LEU A 129 10.99 31.54 20.42
N PRO A 130 11.90 32.15 19.63
CA PRO A 130 11.58 33.32 18.84
C PRO A 130 10.61 33.02 17.69
N ASN A 131 9.59 33.88 17.53
CA ASN A 131 8.66 33.91 16.39
C ASN A 131 7.84 32.63 16.12
N ILE A 132 7.66 31.76 17.12
CA ILE A 132 6.67 30.67 17.04
C ILE A 132 5.27 31.26 17.32
N PRO A 133 4.30 31.18 16.38
CA PRO A 133 2.94 31.68 16.59
C PRO A 133 2.18 30.76 17.55
N PRO A 134 1.21 31.27 18.32
CA PRO A 134 0.40 30.46 19.23
C PRO A 134 -0.41 29.39 18.49
N LEU A 135 -0.79 28.33 19.19
CA LEU A 135 -1.72 27.32 18.69
C LEU A 135 -3.15 27.89 18.65
N GLU A 136 -3.83 27.67 17.52
CA GLU A 136 -5.20 28.16 17.29
C GLU A 136 -6.28 27.18 17.81
N ALA A 137 -5.88 25.96 18.19
CA ALA A 137 -6.77 24.95 18.77
C ALA A 137 -6.04 24.01 19.74
N GLU A 138 -6.75 23.56 20.79
CA GLU A 138 -6.28 22.60 21.80
C GLU A 138 -5.86 21.22 21.26
N THR A 139 -6.25 20.90 20.01
CA THR A 139 -5.80 19.70 19.28
C THR A 139 -4.41 19.86 18.70
N GLN A 140 -3.96 21.08 18.39
CA GLN A 140 -2.72 21.32 17.65
C GLN A 140 -1.48 21.12 18.53
N ARG A 141 -0.37 20.72 17.92
CA ARG A 141 0.94 20.56 18.55
C ARG A 141 2.04 21.01 17.59
N TYR A 142 3.19 21.40 18.14
CA TYR A 142 4.39 21.72 17.34
C TYR A 142 5.30 20.50 17.18
N ILE A 143 5.75 20.27 15.95
CA ILE A 143 7.05 19.65 15.69
C ILE A 143 8.03 20.79 15.48
N ILE A 144 9.00 20.96 16.38
CA ILE A 144 10.03 21.99 16.32
C ILE A 144 11.34 21.32 15.90
N LEU A 145 12.02 21.89 14.91
CA LEU A 145 13.35 21.49 14.47
C LEU A 145 14.36 22.51 15.00
N ASN A 146 15.41 22.03 15.67
CA ASN A 146 16.49 22.85 16.23
C ASN A 146 17.80 22.51 15.52
N ALA A 147 18.48 23.51 14.97
CA ALA A 147 19.74 23.38 14.23
C ALA A 147 20.91 22.84 15.06
N ASN A 148 20.81 22.88 16.41
CA ASN A 148 21.72 22.24 17.36
C ASN A 148 23.21 22.54 17.08
N GLY A 149 23.57 23.82 17.09
CA GLY A 149 24.90 24.32 16.73
C GLY A 149 25.09 24.62 15.24
N GLY A 150 24.20 24.13 14.37
CA GLY A 150 24.06 24.60 12.99
C GLY A 150 23.37 25.97 12.89
N THR A 151 23.18 26.42 11.65
CA THR A 151 22.60 27.74 11.30
C THR A 151 21.52 27.62 10.24
N GLY A 152 20.60 28.58 10.18
CA GLY A 152 19.48 28.62 9.23
C GLY A 152 18.13 28.79 9.93
N GLY A 153 17.04 28.67 9.17
CA GLY A 153 15.68 28.91 9.65
C GLY A 153 15.49 30.29 10.29
N TYR A 154 14.68 30.35 11.35
CA TYR A 154 14.54 31.52 12.21
C TYR A 154 15.36 31.30 13.48
N ASP A 155 16.54 31.92 13.55
CA ASP A 155 17.47 31.85 14.70
C ASP A 155 17.87 30.41 15.10
N GLY A 156 18.07 29.53 14.11
CA GLY A 156 18.35 28.11 14.34
C GLY A 156 17.11 27.23 14.54
N TYR A 157 15.91 27.77 14.40
CA TYR A 157 14.65 27.03 14.55
C TYR A 157 13.80 27.00 13.28
N ALA A 158 13.07 25.91 13.12
CA ALA A 158 11.94 25.78 12.19
C ALA A 158 10.82 25.00 12.91
N TYR A 159 9.58 25.11 12.44
CA TYR A 159 8.46 24.40 13.07
C TYR A 159 7.39 23.99 12.06
N LYS A 160 6.55 23.04 12.46
CA LYS A 160 5.36 22.59 11.76
C LYS A 160 4.24 22.33 12.78
N ILE A 161 3.07 22.92 12.55
CA ILE A 161 1.88 22.73 13.40
C ILE A 161 1.04 21.59 12.82
N MET A 162 0.60 20.67 13.68
CA MET A 162 -0.18 19.48 13.32
C MET A 162 -1.21 19.18 14.43
N ASP A 163 -2.39 18.65 14.09
CA ASP A 163 -3.28 18.11 15.12
C ASP A 163 -2.73 16.82 15.74
N ILE A 164 -3.03 16.63 17.03
CA ILE A 164 -2.71 15.44 17.82
C ILE A 164 -3.38 14.19 17.25
N ASN A 165 -2.69 13.05 17.36
CA ASN A 165 -3.01 11.74 16.79
C ASN A 165 -2.92 11.64 15.25
N ASN A 166 -2.68 12.74 14.52
CA ASN A 166 -2.27 12.66 13.12
C ASN A 166 -0.81 12.21 13.00
N LYS A 167 -0.47 11.71 11.81
CA LYS A 167 0.91 11.44 11.39
C LYS A 167 1.35 12.42 10.32
N THR A 168 2.64 12.74 10.27
CA THR A 168 3.21 13.53 9.17
C THR A 168 4.68 13.22 8.97
N ASN A 169 5.17 13.41 7.75
CA ASN A 169 6.60 13.42 7.47
C ASN A 169 7.27 14.58 8.23
N ILE A 170 8.39 14.30 8.90
CA ILE A 170 9.29 15.30 9.46
C ILE A 170 9.76 16.22 8.31
N PRO A 171 9.74 17.56 8.47
CA PRO A 171 10.22 18.46 7.43
C PRO A 171 11.69 18.18 7.10
N LEU A 172 12.06 18.27 5.82
CA LEU A 172 13.45 18.14 5.39
C LEU A 172 14.32 19.23 6.03
N ASN A 173 15.56 18.88 6.38
CA ASN A 173 16.52 19.79 6.97
C ASN A 173 16.83 20.97 6.03
N THR A 174 16.79 22.17 6.58
CA THR A 174 17.17 23.43 5.90
C THR A 174 18.34 24.14 6.59
N PHE A 175 18.91 23.53 7.63
CA PHE A 175 20.06 24.05 8.37
C PHE A 175 21.38 23.56 7.77
N THR A 176 22.43 24.34 8.00
CA THR A 176 23.82 24.03 7.62
C THR A 176 24.75 24.14 8.83
N ASN A 177 25.80 23.33 8.87
CA ASN A 177 26.83 23.37 9.91
C ASN A 177 28.21 23.22 9.24
N ASN A 178 29.11 24.19 9.45
CA ASN A 178 30.33 24.30 8.65
C ASN A 178 31.35 23.21 9.04
N GLY A 179 31.63 22.29 8.11
CA GLY A 179 32.51 21.14 8.33
C GLY A 179 31.79 19.89 8.86
N TYR A 180 30.45 19.91 8.90
CA TYR A 180 29.63 18.79 9.36
C TYR A 180 28.53 18.46 8.34
N GLU A 181 28.26 17.16 8.17
CA GLU A 181 27.07 16.68 7.49
C GLU A 181 25.95 16.38 8.48
N PHE A 182 24.72 16.59 8.01
CA PHE A 182 23.51 16.25 8.72
C PHE A 182 23.26 14.74 8.67
N LEU A 183 23.11 14.11 9.84
CA LEU A 183 22.84 12.68 9.97
C LEU A 183 21.34 12.38 10.14
N GLY A 184 20.61 13.28 10.80
CA GLY A 184 19.19 13.11 11.11
C GLY A 184 18.78 13.88 12.37
N TRP A 185 17.66 13.48 12.96
CA TRP A 185 17.00 14.14 14.08
C TRP A 185 17.00 13.28 15.34
N SER A 186 17.04 13.92 16.51
CA SER A 186 16.87 13.26 17.81
C SER A 186 16.07 14.11 18.80
N GLU A 187 15.33 13.46 19.70
CA GLU A 187 14.69 14.10 20.86
C GLU A 187 15.72 14.49 21.95
N ASN A 188 16.94 13.94 21.88
CA ASN A 188 18.05 14.30 22.75
C ASN A 188 19.05 15.19 21.99
N LYS A 189 19.24 16.42 22.47
CA LYS A 189 20.23 17.38 21.94
C LYS A 189 21.67 16.85 21.92
N ASP A 190 22.02 15.99 22.88
CA ASP A 190 23.36 15.44 23.09
C ASP A 190 23.54 14.08 22.39
N ALA A 191 22.65 13.72 21.45
CA ALA A 191 22.71 12.45 20.73
C ALA A 191 23.84 12.41 19.70
N VAL A 192 24.62 11.32 19.73
CA VAL A 192 25.69 11.05 18.76
C VAL A 192 25.11 10.52 17.43
N ASP A 193 24.02 9.77 17.49
CA ASP A 193 23.37 9.14 16.33
C ASP A 193 21.88 9.50 16.27
N PRO A 194 21.30 9.63 15.06
CA PRO A 194 19.91 10.06 14.89
C PRO A 194 18.90 8.96 15.27
N LYS A 195 17.72 9.39 15.73
CA LYS A 195 16.54 8.54 15.96
C LYS A 195 15.59 8.51 14.76
N TYR A 196 15.61 9.58 13.96
CA TYR A 196 14.78 9.75 12.76
C TYR A 196 15.59 10.39 11.63
N LEU A 197 15.23 10.11 10.38
CA LEU A 197 15.75 10.75 9.18
C LEU A 197 14.81 11.86 8.67
N ASP A 198 15.30 12.61 7.69
CA ASP A 198 14.49 13.57 6.94
C ASP A 198 13.35 12.87 6.19
N GLY A 199 12.13 13.38 6.36
CA GLY A 199 10.93 12.80 5.74
C GLY A 199 10.31 11.62 6.49
N ASP A 200 10.90 11.13 7.59
CA ASP A 200 10.33 10.03 8.38
C ASP A 200 8.91 10.32 8.90
N LEU A 201 8.07 9.29 9.01
CA LEU A 201 6.68 9.43 9.41
C LEU A 201 6.53 9.52 10.95
N TYR A 202 6.52 10.75 11.46
CA TYR A 202 6.33 11.04 12.88
C TYR A 202 4.84 10.99 13.28
N ALA A 203 4.55 10.48 14.49
CA ALA A 203 3.21 10.41 15.07
C ALA A 203 3.03 11.46 16.18
N VAL A 204 2.15 12.43 15.94
CA VAL A 204 2.04 13.64 16.78
C VAL A 204 1.23 13.34 18.04
N THR A 205 1.92 13.07 19.15
CA THR A 205 1.31 12.78 20.45
C THR A 205 1.38 13.96 21.43
N GLY A 206 2.31 14.88 21.22
CA GLY A 206 2.54 16.09 22.02
C GLY A 206 3.37 17.11 21.24
N ASN A 207 3.79 18.18 21.90
CA ASN A 207 4.81 19.06 21.36
C ASN A 207 6.17 18.35 21.44
N VAL A 208 7.01 18.49 20.42
CA VAL A 208 8.35 17.88 20.37
C VAL A 208 9.37 18.87 19.85
N ILE A 209 10.58 18.83 20.43
CA ILE A 209 11.78 19.44 19.86
C ILE A 209 12.66 18.31 19.32
N LEU A 210 13.03 18.42 18.05
CA LEU A 210 13.94 17.54 17.35
C LEU A 210 15.22 18.31 17.06
N TYR A 211 16.30 17.92 17.72
CA TYR A 211 17.63 18.50 17.56
C TYR A 211 18.35 17.82 16.41
N ALA A 212 19.00 18.59 15.55
CA ALA A 212 19.82 18.07 14.46
C ALA A 212 21.04 17.31 15.01
N VAL A 213 21.34 16.15 14.44
CA VAL A 213 22.51 15.34 14.75
C VAL A 213 23.54 15.53 13.63
N TRP A 214 24.75 15.92 14.02
CA TRP A 214 25.83 16.29 13.10
C TRP A 214 27.02 15.31 13.21
N GLY A 215 27.60 14.93 12.08
CA GLY A 215 28.88 14.22 11.98
C GLY A 215 29.87 15.04 11.16
N LYS A 216 31.17 15.04 11.50
CA LYS A 216 32.15 15.79 10.68
C LYS A 216 32.15 15.25 9.26
N SER A 217 32.28 16.11 8.25
CA SER A 217 32.24 15.68 6.84
C SER A 217 33.35 14.67 6.46
N GLU A 218 34.44 14.58 7.25
CA GLU A 218 35.51 13.57 7.06
C GLU A 218 35.22 12.21 7.72
N GLU A 219 34.26 12.13 8.65
CA GLU A 219 33.94 10.95 9.48
C GLU A 219 32.68 10.20 9.00
N VAL A 220 32.05 10.66 7.92
CA VAL A 220 30.73 10.20 7.42
C VAL A 220 30.80 9.59 6.02
N VAL A 221 29.76 8.83 5.68
CA VAL A 221 29.42 8.42 4.32
C VAL A 221 28.10 9.08 3.94
N THR A 222 28.04 9.68 2.75
CA THR A 222 26.84 10.34 2.20
C THR A 222 26.23 9.50 1.09
N VAL A 223 24.94 9.21 1.18
CA VAL A 223 24.16 8.62 0.10
C VAL A 223 23.33 9.70 -0.57
N THR A 224 23.55 9.90 -1.86
CA THR A 224 22.73 10.80 -2.70
C THR A 224 21.65 9.97 -3.39
N ILE A 225 20.40 10.44 -3.34
CA ILE A 225 19.30 9.88 -4.10
C ILE A 225 19.13 10.74 -5.35
N ASP A 226 19.53 10.19 -6.51
CA ASP A 226 19.47 10.86 -7.80
C ASP A 226 18.13 10.59 -8.47
N PHE A 227 17.46 11.68 -8.86
CA PHE A 227 16.14 11.69 -9.50
C PHE A 227 16.22 12.06 -10.99
N THR A 228 17.37 11.87 -11.66
CA THR A 228 17.56 12.18 -13.09
C THR A 228 16.50 11.55 -14.01
N ASP A 229 15.92 10.40 -13.65
CA ASP A 229 14.86 9.72 -14.39
C ASP A 229 13.47 9.79 -13.73
N ALA A 230 13.29 10.62 -12.70
CA ALA A 230 12.10 10.62 -11.83
C ALA A 230 11.71 12.03 -11.36
N LYS A 231 10.43 12.24 -11.05
CA LYS A 231 10.01 13.42 -10.29
C LYS A 231 10.03 13.10 -8.79
N ASN A 232 10.94 13.69 -8.03
CA ASN A 232 10.81 13.73 -6.56
C ASN A 232 9.53 14.49 -6.18
N ILE A 233 8.71 13.90 -5.30
CA ILE A 233 7.45 14.49 -4.79
C ILE A 233 7.40 14.58 -3.25
N GLY A 234 8.53 14.41 -2.55
CA GLY A 234 8.62 14.63 -1.09
C GLY A 234 9.80 13.96 -0.36
N MET A 235 10.71 13.29 -1.06
CA MET A 235 11.85 12.58 -0.45
C MET A 235 13.03 13.52 -0.14
N PRO A 236 13.86 13.20 0.87
CA PRO A 236 15.21 13.74 0.92
C PRO A 236 16.00 13.38 -0.35
N ASN A 237 16.91 14.26 -0.78
CA ASN A 237 17.82 14.01 -1.90
C ASN A 237 19.21 13.50 -1.45
N LYS A 238 19.52 13.55 -0.15
CA LYS A 238 20.64 12.83 0.45
C LYS A 238 20.33 12.45 1.90
N PHE A 239 21.06 11.47 2.42
CA PHE A 239 21.18 11.16 3.84
C PHE A 239 22.62 10.72 4.14
N SER A 240 23.08 10.87 5.39
CA SER A 240 24.47 10.54 5.77
C SER A 240 24.52 9.78 7.08
N TYR A 241 25.53 8.92 7.25
CA TYR A 241 25.78 8.16 8.48
C TYR A 241 27.28 8.10 8.77
N ARG A 242 27.66 7.70 9.99
CA ARG A 242 29.08 7.60 10.39
C ARG A 242 29.77 6.43 9.67
N LYS A 243 31.06 6.57 9.33
CA LYS A 243 31.85 5.49 8.72
C LYS A 243 31.83 4.23 9.59
N GLY A 244 31.64 3.07 8.97
CA GLY A 244 31.45 1.79 9.67
C GLY A 244 30.07 1.62 10.35
N SER A 245 29.11 2.50 10.09
CA SER A 245 27.71 2.40 10.53
C SER A 245 26.77 2.18 9.32
N SER A 246 25.46 2.26 9.55
CA SER A 246 24.43 2.10 8.52
C SER A 246 23.28 3.10 8.72
N ALA A 247 22.42 3.25 7.71
CA ALA A 247 21.17 4.00 7.78
C ALA A 247 19.99 3.17 7.25
N VAL A 248 18.78 3.54 7.63
CA VAL A 248 17.54 2.94 7.10
C VAL A 248 17.16 3.66 5.81
N LEU A 249 16.81 2.92 4.75
CA LEU A 249 16.37 3.53 3.49
C LEU A 249 14.97 4.15 3.63
N PRO A 250 14.76 5.42 3.22
CA PRO A 250 13.50 6.12 3.46
C PRO A 250 12.34 5.61 2.58
N GLU A 251 11.13 6.12 2.85
CA GLU A 251 9.92 5.79 2.08
C GLU A 251 9.90 6.44 0.69
N LEU A 252 9.30 5.76 -0.29
CA LEU A 252 9.27 6.19 -1.69
C LEU A 252 8.22 7.27 -1.94
N ALA A 253 8.68 8.50 -2.16
CA ALA A 253 7.87 9.61 -2.68
C ALA A 253 8.47 10.13 -4.01
N ALA A 254 8.45 9.27 -5.03
CA ALA A 254 8.89 9.56 -6.39
C ALA A 254 7.82 9.19 -7.43
N PHE A 255 7.78 9.89 -8.58
CA PHE A 255 6.81 9.67 -9.64
C PHE A 255 7.48 9.58 -11.02
N LYS A 256 7.07 8.57 -11.81
CA LYS A 256 7.46 8.38 -13.22
C LYS A 256 6.23 7.90 -13.98
N SER A 257 5.88 8.56 -15.08
CA SER A 257 4.57 8.37 -15.71
C SER A 257 4.40 6.94 -16.25
N GLY A 258 3.28 6.29 -15.90
CA GLY A 258 2.98 4.92 -16.33
C GLY A 258 3.83 3.84 -15.64
N LEU A 259 4.55 4.15 -14.56
CA LEU A 259 5.37 3.21 -13.79
C LEU A 259 5.13 3.37 -12.28
N ILE A 260 5.46 2.35 -11.50
CA ILE A 260 5.41 2.38 -10.03
C ILE A 260 6.84 2.37 -9.46
N PRO A 261 7.20 3.26 -8.51
CA PRO A 261 8.48 3.15 -7.79
C PRO A 261 8.46 1.90 -6.91
N VAL A 262 9.53 1.09 -6.96
CA VAL A 262 9.58 -0.23 -6.28
C VAL A 262 10.73 -0.40 -5.29
N GLY A 263 11.66 0.56 -5.23
CA GLY A 263 12.79 0.55 -4.30
C GLY A 263 13.96 1.37 -4.83
N TYR A 264 15.15 1.08 -4.31
CA TYR A 264 16.40 1.73 -4.64
C TYR A 264 17.31 0.81 -5.44
N THR A 265 18.21 1.40 -6.22
CA THR A 265 19.20 0.67 -7.02
C THR A 265 20.47 1.48 -7.21
N LYS A 266 21.59 0.83 -7.50
CA LYS A 266 22.81 1.51 -8.00
C LYS A 266 22.81 1.73 -9.52
N THR A 267 21.74 1.32 -10.22
CA THR A 267 21.64 1.37 -11.69
C THR A 267 20.55 2.35 -12.16
N LEU A 268 20.95 3.45 -12.80
CA LEU A 268 20.04 4.42 -13.42
C LEU A 268 19.05 3.74 -14.39
N ASN A 269 17.76 4.09 -14.31
CA ASN A 269 16.66 3.48 -15.06
C ASN A 269 16.43 1.96 -14.82
N SER A 270 16.87 1.38 -13.69
CA SER A 270 16.53 -0.02 -13.38
C SER A 270 15.02 -0.25 -13.25
N MET A 271 14.57 -1.41 -13.73
CA MET A 271 13.20 -1.90 -13.52
C MET A 271 13.07 -2.84 -12.31
N GLN A 272 14.17 -3.05 -11.58
CA GLN A 272 14.26 -3.91 -10.39
C GLN A 272 15.02 -3.17 -9.28
N ALA A 273 14.53 -3.29 -8.05
CA ALA A 273 15.20 -2.74 -6.88
C ALA A 273 16.30 -3.69 -6.39
N ASP A 274 17.44 -3.12 -6.02
CA ASP A 274 18.50 -3.80 -5.27
C ASP A 274 18.21 -3.78 -3.76
N TYR A 275 17.47 -2.76 -3.29
CA TYR A 275 17.11 -2.53 -1.88
C TYR A 275 15.70 -1.93 -1.77
N LEU A 276 14.98 -2.20 -0.68
CA LEU A 276 13.62 -1.72 -0.41
C LEU A 276 13.60 -0.60 0.67
N PRO A 277 12.52 0.20 0.75
CA PRO A 277 12.28 1.08 1.90
C PRO A 277 12.27 0.29 3.21
N GLY A 278 12.90 0.84 4.24
CA GLY A 278 13.09 0.16 5.52
C GLY A 278 14.30 -0.79 5.59
N ASP A 279 14.96 -1.10 4.47
CA ASP A 279 16.21 -1.89 4.51
C ASP A 279 17.33 -1.11 5.20
N ILE A 280 18.21 -1.83 5.88
CA ILE A 280 19.44 -1.29 6.47
C ILE A 280 20.53 -1.24 5.38
N PHE A 281 20.93 -0.05 5.00
CA PHE A 281 21.95 0.21 3.98
C PHE A 281 23.27 0.72 4.59
N SER A 282 24.39 0.23 4.05
CA SER A 282 25.75 0.66 4.40
C SER A 282 26.69 0.49 3.22
N ASP A 283 27.60 1.43 3.05
CA ASP A 283 28.74 1.39 2.12
C ASP A 283 29.97 2.05 2.76
N GLU A 284 31.16 1.81 2.22
CA GLU A 284 32.43 2.34 2.73
C GLU A 284 32.78 3.72 2.12
N ALA A 285 32.03 4.16 1.11
CA ALA A 285 32.25 5.41 0.38
C ALA A 285 30.94 6.06 -0.09
N ASP A 286 31.01 7.37 -0.36
CA ASP A 286 29.88 8.15 -0.85
C ASP A 286 29.26 7.52 -2.10
N THR A 287 27.93 7.37 -2.09
CA THR A 287 27.20 6.50 -3.01
C THR A 287 26.01 7.22 -3.62
N THR A 288 25.79 7.04 -4.93
CA THR A 288 24.53 7.42 -5.59
C THR A 288 23.59 6.22 -5.66
N LEU A 289 22.34 6.41 -5.25
CA LEU A 289 21.22 5.51 -5.49
C LEU A 289 20.21 6.19 -6.42
N TYR A 290 19.57 5.40 -7.27
CA TYR A 290 18.44 5.80 -8.11
C TYR A 290 17.17 5.10 -7.62
N ILE A 291 16.01 5.61 -8.01
CA ILE A 291 14.73 4.94 -7.77
C ILE A 291 14.49 3.91 -8.87
N ALA A 292 14.25 2.66 -8.50
CA ALA A 292 13.86 1.61 -9.43
C ALA A 292 12.36 1.69 -9.75
N PHE A 293 11.97 1.47 -11.01
CA PHE A 293 10.58 1.61 -11.47
C PHE A 293 10.08 0.40 -12.25
N SER A 294 9.04 -0.26 -11.74
CA SER A 294 8.39 -1.38 -12.44
C SER A 294 7.24 -0.91 -13.33
N ASP A 295 6.99 -1.63 -14.42
CA ASP A 295 5.76 -1.56 -15.23
C ASP A 295 4.74 -2.64 -14.83
N GLY A 296 4.97 -3.31 -13.70
CA GLY A 296 4.15 -4.40 -13.18
C GLY A 296 4.61 -5.80 -13.61
N ARG A 297 5.50 -5.95 -14.61
CA ARG A 297 5.92 -7.28 -15.07
C ARG A 297 6.72 -8.04 -14.02
N CYS A 298 6.29 -9.27 -13.75
CA CYS A 298 7.08 -10.27 -13.07
C CYS A 298 7.86 -11.14 -14.08
N LEU A 299 9.10 -10.75 -14.37
CA LEU A 299 9.91 -11.42 -15.40
C LEU A 299 10.31 -12.86 -15.03
N ASP A 300 10.38 -13.18 -13.75
CA ASP A 300 10.63 -14.52 -13.22
C ASP A 300 9.35 -15.36 -13.00
N CYS A 301 8.15 -14.76 -13.11
CA CYS A 301 6.86 -15.47 -13.05
C CYS A 301 6.37 -15.98 -14.42
N LYS A 302 7.03 -15.64 -15.54
CA LYS A 302 6.54 -15.91 -16.91
C LYS A 302 6.04 -17.35 -17.10
N GLY A 303 4.86 -17.50 -17.70
CA GLY A 303 4.21 -18.77 -17.98
C GLY A 303 3.76 -19.60 -16.75
N GLN A 304 4.02 -19.13 -15.53
CA GLN A 304 3.75 -19.89 -14.30
C GLN A 304 2.44 -19.49 -13.63
N THR A 305 1.93 -20.40 -12.81
CA THR A 305 0.88 -20.11 -11.82
C THR A 305 1.50 -19.97 -10.45
N ILE A 306 1.18 -18.90 -9.73
CA ILE A 306 1.61 -18.66 -8.35
C ILE A 306 0.38 -18.61 -7.45
N TRP A 307 0.40 -19.43 -6.41
CA TRP A 307 -0.66 -19.60 -5.43
C TRP A 307 -0.37 -18.81 -4.14
N VAL A 308 -1.42 -18.38 -3.45
CA VAL A 308 -1.34 -17.87 -2.06
C VAL A 308 -0.79 -18.98 -1.15
N LYS A 309 0.04 -18.62 -0.16
CA LYS A 309 0.80 -19.58 0.67
C LYS A 309 -0.06 -20.76 1.17
N GLY A 310 0.39 -21.98 0.86
CA GLY A 310 -0.27 -23.22 1.26
C GLY A 310 -1.45 -23.64 0.38
N VAL A 311 -1.94 -22.79 -0.54
CA VAL A 311 -2.88 -23.20 -1.59
C VAL A 311 -2.13 -23.97 -2.66
N ASN A 312 -2.71 -25.07 -3.13
CA ASN A 312 -2.28 -25.79 -4.31
C ASN A 312 -3.51 -26.47 -4.94
N VAL A 313 -3.57 -26.50 -6.27
CA VAL A 313 -4.69 -27.07 -7.04
C VAL A 313 -4.12 -27.81 -8.24
N ASP A 314 -4.48 -29.08 -8.38
CA ASP A 314 -4.05 -29.92 -9.51
C ASP A 314 -4.77 -29.47 -10.80
N GLU A 315 -4.01 -29.25 -11.87
CA GLU A 315 -4.53 -28.85 -13.18
C GLU A 315 -5.55 -29.86 -13.74
N ASN A 316 -5.46 -31.13 -13.33
CA ASN A 316 -6.40 -32.19 -13.71
C ASN A 316 -7.75 -32.12 -12.95
N SER A 317 -7.90 -31.23 -11.97
CA SER A 317 -9.15 -31.08 -11.19
C SER A 317 -10.14 -30.08 -11.81
N TRP A 318 -9.72 -29.32 -12.83
CA TRP A 318 -10.53 -28.25 -13.42
C TRP A 318 -11.63 -28.79 -14.32
N VAL A 319 -12.88 -28.46 -14.00
CA VAL A 319 -14.07 -28.84 -14.76
C VAL A 319 -14.74 -27.60 -15.37
N ASN A 320 -15.47 -27.79 -16.47
CA ASN A 320 -16.21 -26.69 -17.11
C ASN A 320 -17.42 -26.28 -16.26
N LYS A 321 -17.70 -24.98 -16.25
CA LYS A 321 -18.95 -24.46 -15.68
C LYS A 321 -20.16 -24.89 -16.53
N TYR A 322 -21.27 -25.20 -15.90
CA TYR A 322 -22.52 -25.58 -16.55
C TYR A 322 -23.27 -24.33 -17.01
N GLY A 323 -23.63 -24.25 -18.29
CA GLY A 323 -24.35 -23.10 -18.86
C GLY A 323 -23.55 -21.80 -18.98
N TYR A 324 -22.38 -21.68 -18.33
CA TYR A 324 -21.50 -20.52 -18.33
C TYR A 324 -20.14 -20.81 -18.95
N ALA A 325 -19.47 -19.77 -19.46
CA ALA A 325 -18.09 -19.88 -19.91
C ALA A 325 -17.12 -19.87 -18.72
N GLY A 326 -16.04 -20.66 -18.81
CA GLY A 326 -14.99 -20.74 -17.80
C GLY A 326 -14.89 -22.11 -17.12
N GLN A 327 -13.92 -22.24 -16.23
CA GLN A 327 -13.67 -23.46 -15.47
C GLN A 327 -13.71 -23.18 -13.96
N THR A 328 -13.98 -24.22 -13.18
CA THR A 328 -14.02 -24.19 -11.72
C THR A 328 -13.41 -25.47 -11.14
N VAL A 329 -12.98 -25.42 -9.88
CA VAL A 329 -12.56 -26.59 -9.08
C VAL A 329 -13.42 -26.67 -7.84
N ARG A 330 -13.96 -27.87 -7.58
CA ARG A 330 -14.73 -28.17 -6.38
C ARG A 330 -13.85 -28.09 -5.13
N TRP A 331 -14.38 -27.54 -4.05
CA TRP A 331 -13.69 -27.55 -2.76
C TRP A 331 -13.56 -28.98 -2.18
N GLU A 332 -12.37 -29.35 -1.65
CA GLU A 332 -12.12 -30.67 -1.05
C GLU A 332 -11.51 -30.61 0.36
N ALA A 333 -12.17 -31.32 1.30
CA ALA A 333 -11.77 -31.36 2.71
C ALA A 333 -10.38 -31.97 2.93
N ASN A 334 -9.56 -31.27 3.72
CA ASN A 334 -8.19 -31.63 4.05
C ASN A 334 -7.23 -31.70 2.84
N LYS A 335 -7.64 -31.14 1.69
CA LYS A 335 -6.78 -30.90 0.52
C LYS A 335 -6.71 -29.40 0.17
N SER A 336 -7.84 -28.71 0.22
CA SER A 336 -7.94 -27.27 -0.03
C SER A 336 -7.50 -26.44 1.19
N ASN A 337 -6.51 -25.57 1.02
CA ASN A 337 -6.20 -24.46 1.94
C ASN A 337 -6.77 -23.11 1.44
N TRP A 338 -7.64 -23.16 0.42
CA TRP A 338 -8.50 -22.06 -0.01
C TRP A 338 -9.91 -22.30 0.54
N PHE A 339 -10.72 -21.25 0.65
CA PHE A 339 -12.02 -21.28 1.33
C PHE A 339 -13.08 -20.55 0.51
N ASP A 340 -14.33 -21.01 0.60
CA ASP A 340 -15.47 -20.44 -0.15
C ASP A 340 -16.75 -20.46 0.70
N ILE A 341 -16.83 -19.55 1.68
CA ILE A 341 -18.04 -19.32 2.49
C ILE A 341 -19.14 -18.73 1.59
N TYR A 342 -20.20 -19.51 1.38
CA TYR A 342 -21.39 -19.12 0.63
C TYR A 342 -22.41 -18.38 1.50
N GLN A 343 -22.95 -17.26 1.01
CA GLN A 343 -23.73 -16.31 1.80
C GLN A 343 -24.88 -15.60 1.05
N PHE A 344 -25.42 -16.19 -0.03
CA PHE A 344 -26.36 -15.57 -0.99
C PHE A 344 -27.49 -14.68 -0.45
N GLN A 345 -27.95 -14.89 0.79
CA GLN A 345 -29.04 -14.13 1.41
C GLN A 345 -28.61 -12.88 2.21
N TYR A 346 -27.31 -12.55 2.24
CA TYR A 346 -26.75 -11.49 3.08
C TYR A 346 -25.99 -10.42 2.29
N ASN A 347 -26.03 -9.19 2.78
CA ASN A 347 -25.27 -8.03 2.26
C ASN A 347 -23.82 -8.02 2.80
N MET A 348 -23.27 -9.21 3.07
CA MET A 348 -22.07 -9.41 3.88
C MET A 348 -20.95 -10.15 3.13
N CYS A 349 -20.93 -10.05 1.79
CA CYS A 349 -19.87 -10.63 0.96
C CYS A 349 -18.47 -10.23 1.43
N TRP A 350 -18.31 -8.97 1.86
CA TRP A 350 -17.10 -8.44 2.47
C TRP A 350 -16.67 -9.21 3.73
N ALA A 351 -17.62 -9.68 4.55
CA ALA A 351 -17.37 -10.41 5.78
C ALA A 351 -17.15 -11.91 5.53
N ALA A 352 -17.81 -12.50 4.52
CA ALA A 352 -17.50 -13.85 4.05
C ALA A 352 -16.08 -13.90 3.46
N THR A 353 -15.69 -12.90 2.67
CA THR A 353 -14.31 -12.72 2.18
C THR A 353 -13.31 -12.52 3.32
N ALA A 354 -13.61 -11.69 4.32
CA ALA A 354 -12.77 -11.55 5.52
C ALA A 354 -12.67 -12.88 6.30
N SER A 355 -13.75 -13.66 6.37
CA SER A 355 -13.79 -14.97 7.04
C SER A 355 -12.96 -16.02 6.29
N ASN A 356 -13.07 -16.08 4.95
CA ASN A 356 -12.21 -16.93 4.11
C ASN A 356 -10.73 -16.65 4.35
N LEU A 357 -10.36 -15.36 4.41
CA LEU A 357 -9.00 -14.91 4.69
C LEU A 357 -8.54 -15.22 6.12
N LEU A 358 -9.44 -15.18 7.11
CA LEU A 358 -9.14 -15.55 8.49
C LEU A 358 -8.99 -17.06 8.70
N LEU A 359 -9.73 -17.90 7.98
CA LEU A 359 -9.52 -19.36 7.99
C LEU A 359 -8.15 -19.73 7.39
N TRP A 360 -7.78 -19.10 6.28
CA TRP A 360 -6.43 -19.24 5.71
C TRP A 360 -5.35 -18.72 6.66
N TRP A 361 -5.53 -17.54 7.24
CA TRP A 361 -4.56 -16.94 8.16
C TRP A 361 -4.39 -17.78 9.44
N HIS A 362 -5.46 -18.40 9.94
CA HIS A 362 -5.41 -19.38 11.03
C HIS A 362 -4.59 -20.61 10.63
N SER A 363 -4.81 -21.19 9.45
CA SER A 363 -4.03 -22.36 9.02
C SER A 363 -2.53 -22.06 8.90
N GLN A 364 -2.16 -20.83 8.54
CA GLN A 364 -0.77 -20.37 8.49
C GLN A 364 -0.17 -20.03 9.86
N ASN A 365 -1.00 -19.60 10.84
CA ASN A 365 -0.57 -19.15 12.16
C ASN A 365 -0.91 -20.09 13.32
N LYS A 366 -1.48 -21.27 13.05
CA LYS A 366 -2.06 -22.17 14.06
C LYS A 366 -1.13 -22.44 15.25
N LYS A 367 0.17 -22.67 15.02
CA LYS A 367 1.14 -22.92 16.11
C LYS A 367 1.29 -21.75 17.10
N TYR A 368 1.20 -20.51 16.62
CA TYR A 368 1.23 -19.32 17.47
C TYR A 368 -0.10 -19.12 18.22
N ILE A 369 -1.23 -19.45 17.58
CA ILE A 369 -2.56 -19.39 18.20
C ILE A 369 -2.68 -20.46 19.31
N ASP A 370 -2.22 -21.69 19.05
CA ASP A 370 -2.18 -22.79 20.02
C ASP A 370 -1.31 -22.45 21.26
N ALA A 371 -0.21 -21.72 21.06
CA ALA A 371 0.66 -21.25 22.14
C ALA A 371 0.14 -19.99 22.88
N TYR A 372 -0.70 -19.18 22.24
CA TYR A 372 -1.27 -17.95 22.80
C TYR A 372 -2.55 -18.22 23.61
N ASN A 373 -3.54 -18.83 22.97
CA ASN A 373 -4.75 -19.32 23.60
C ASN A 373 -5.39 -20.38 22.69
N PRO A 374 -5.26 -21.68 23.01
CA PRO A 374 -5.78 -22.74 22.15
C PRO A 374 -7.32 -22.78 22.10
N GLU A 375 -8.03 -22.17 23.05
CA GLU A 375 -9.50 -22.06 23.00
C GLU A 375 -9.96 -21.22 21.79
N LEU A 376 -9.15 -20.27 21.31
CA LEU A 376 -9.49 -19.45 20.15
C LEU A 376 -9.59 -20.25 18.84
N ASN A 377 -9.09 -21.49 18.78
CA ASN A 377 -9.30 -22.36 17.62
C ASN A 377 -10.79 -22.58 17.30
N SER A 378 -11.68 -22.57 18.31
CA SER A 378 -13.11 -22.82 18.07
C SER A 378 -13.77 -21.73 17.22
N LYS A 379 -13.21 -20.51 17.21
CA LYS A 379 -13.68 -19.40 16.36
C LYS A 379 -13.43 -19.66 14.87
N PHE A 380 -12.48 -20.53 14.55
CA PHE A 380 -12.13 -20.94 13.19
C PHE A 380 -12.74 -22.30 12.83
N GLU A 381 -13.74 -22.79 13.56
CA GLU A 381 -14.49 -23.98 13.18
C GLU A 381 -15.37 -23.73 11.94
N TYR A 382 -15.34 -24.68 11.01
CA TYR A 382 -16.08 -24.63 9.76
C TYR A 382 -16.50 -26.03 9.33
N HIS A 383 -17.65 -26.14 8.66
CA HIS A 383 -18.29 -27.42 8.35
C HIS A 383 -18.83 -27.47 6.92
N TYR A 384 -18.94 -28.70 6.40
CA TYR A 384 -19.47 -29.01 5.09
C TYR A 384 -20.60 -30.04 5.23
N ASP A 385 -21.57 -29.97 4.33
CA ASP A 385 -22.64 -30.95 4.29
C ASP A 385 -22.23 -32.26 3.60
N SER A 386 -23.16 -33.21 3.48
CA SER A 386 -22.94 -34.50 2.81
C SER A 386 -22.71 -34.41 1.29
N ARG A 387 -22.77 -33.21 0.70
CA ARG A 387 -22.38 -32.90 -0.68
C ARG A 387 -21.04 -32.16 -0.76
N GLY A 388 -20.35 -31.93 0.36
CA GLY A 388 -19.10 -31.18 0.42
C GLY A 388 -19.27 -29.67 0.20
N ARG A 389 -20.50 -29.15 0.31
CA ARG A 389 -20.79 -27.71 0.16
C ARG A 389 -20.47 -27.00 1.46
N PHE A 390 -19.90 -25.79 1.41
CA PHE A 390 -19.61 -24.99 2.60
C PHE A 390 -20.93 -24.67 3.31
N ALA A 391 -21.10 -25.16 4.54
CA ALA A 391 -22.40 -25.19 5.22
C ALA A 391 -22.47 -24.33 6.50
N PHE A 392 -21.33 -24.05 7.13
CA PHE A 392 -21.24 -23.21 8.33
C PHE A 392 -19.80 -22.74 8.55
N SER A 393 -19.59 -21.48 8.90
CA SER A 393 -18.32 -20.95 9.42
C SER A 393 -18.58 -20.19 10.71
N TYR A 394 -17.94 -20.56 11.82
CA TYR A 394 -18.12 -19.86 13.09
C TYR A 394 -17.77 -18.36 12.96
N LEU A 395 -16.74 -18.03 12.18
CA LEU A 395 -16.40 -16.63 11.86
C LEU A 395 -17.55 -15.89 11.19
N PHE A 396 -18.16 -16.45 10.13
CA PHE A 396 -19.19 -15.74 9.40
C PHE A 396 -20.53 -15.75 10.14
N ASP A 397 -20.98 -16.93 10.56
CA ASP A 397 -22.32 -17.18 11.08
C ASP A 397 -22.51 -16.76 12.54
N ASN A 398 -21.46 -16.87 13.37
CA ASN A 398 -21.53 -16.53 14.79
C ASN A 398 -20.77 -15.24 15.15
N GLU A 399 -19.62 -14.93 14.54
CA GLU A 399 -18.89 -13.68 14.85
C GLU A 399 -19.40 -12.51 14.00
N PHE A 400 -19.13 -12.49 12.69
CA PHE A 400 -19.45 -11.34 11.84
C PHE A 400 -20.95 -11.03 11.81
N ARG A 401 -21.80 -12.05 11.61
CA ARG A 401 -23.26 -11.86 11.61
C ARG A 401 -23.84 -11.42 12.97
N GLN A 402 -23.16 -11.64 14.09
CA GLN A 402 -23.57 -11.13 15.40
C GLN A 402 -23.26 -9.63 15.56
N TYR A 403 -22.05 -9.18 15.19
CA TYR A 403 -21.58 -7.81 15.47
C TYR A 403 -21.74 -6.82 14.29
N TRP A 404 -22.15 -7.29 13.10
CA TRP A 404 -22.26 -6.46 11.88
C TRP A 404 -23.61 -6.53 11.15
N GLU A 405 -24.66 -7.05 11.80
CA GLU A 405 -26.09 -6.76 11.52
C GLU A 405 -26.58 -6.79 10.05
N ASN A 406 -26.02 -7.64 9.19
CA ASN A 406 -26.40 -7.76 7.77
C ASN A 406 -26.30 -6.46 6.94
N VAL A 407 -25.30 -5.60 7.24
CA VAL A 407 -25.01 -4.40 6.45
C VAL A 407 -23.75 -4.53 5.58
N GLY A 408 -23.69 -3.69 4.54
CA GLY A 408 -22.48 -3.50 3.75
C GLY A 408 -21.31 -2.95 4.58
N GLY A 409 -20.10 -3.29 4.15
CA GLY A 409 -18.85 -3.00 4.87
C GLY A 409 -17.63 -3.24 3.99
N GLN A 410 -16.45 -3.34 4.59
CA GLN A 410 -15.17 -3.53 3.89
C GLN A 410 -14.38 -4.70 4.50
N GLN A 411 -13.69 -5.46 3.64
CA GLN A 411 -12.92 -6.66 3.99
C GLN A 411 -11.89 -6.35 5.10
N ASN A 412 -11.12 -5.27 4.91
CA ASN A 412 -10.10 -4.80 5.85
C ASN A 412 -10.69 -4.44 7.23
N ALA A 413 -11.82 -3.72 7.28
CA ALA A 413 -12.46 -3.30 8.53
C ALA A 413 -12.89 -4.51 9.39
N GLY A 414 -13.35 -5.58 8.73
CA GLY A 414 -13.66 -6.85 9.40
C GLY A 414 -12.43 -7.57 9.95
N LEU A 415 -11.36 -7.67 9.16
CA LEU A 415 -10.08 -8.27 9.57
C LEU A 415 -9.47 -7.51 10.77
N ILE A 416 -9.42 -6.18 10.70
CA ILE A 416 -8.87 -5.32 11.76
C ILE A 416 -9.71 -5.45 13.05
N TRP A 417 -11.05 -5.43 12.95
CA TRP A 417 -11.93 -5.63 14.11
C TRP A 417 -11.69 -7.00 14.78
N PHE A 418 -11.66 -8.08 14.01
CA PHE A 418 -11.48 -9.43 14.57
C PHE A 418 -10.14 -9.59 15.29
N LEU A 419 -9.05 -9.05 14.72
CA LEU A 419 -7.69 -9.23 15.21
C LEU A 419 -7.32 -8.27 16.34
N VAL A 420 -7.62 -6.96 16.20
CA VAL A 420 -7.19 -5.90 17.13
C VAL A 420 -8.32 -5.07 17.76
N GLY A 421 -9.59 -5.31 17.40
CA GLY A 421 -10.74 -4.77 18.13
C GLY A 421 -11.08 -3.31 17.82
N GLN A 422 -10.50 -2.74 16.76
CA GLN A 422 -10.87 -1.41 16.29
C GLN A 422 -12.31 -1.43 15.71
N ASN A 423 -12.89 -0.24 15.52
CA ASN A 423 -14.30 0.01 15.15
C ASN A 423 -15.34 -0.21 16.28
N ASP A 424 -14.92 -0.60 17.49
CA ASP A 424 -15.70 -0.60 18.76
C ASP A 424 -17.17 -1.06 18.64
N ARG A 425 -17.39 -2.21 17.99
CA ARG A 425 -18.71 -2.83 17.84
C ARG A 425 -19.07 -3.82 18.95
N GLY A 426 -18.22 -3.94 19.97
CA GLY A 426 -18.14 -5.15 20.79
C GLY A 426 -17.57 -6.34 20.00
N GLY A 427 -17.24 -7.42 20.72
CA GLY A 427 -16.56 -8.59 20.14
C GLY A 427 -15.18 -8.25 19.55
N GLY A 428 -14.59 -9.22 18.84
CA GLY A 428 -13.30 -9.05 18.17
C GLY A 428 -12.13 -8.81 19.14
N GLY A 429 -11.05 -8.22 18.61
CA GLY A 429 -9.83 -7.91 19.37
C GLY A 429 -9.10 -9.12 19.96
N TYR A 430 -9.30 -10.31 19.38
CA TYR A 430 -8.87 -11.58 19.96
C TYR A 430 -7.36 -11.76 20.07
N PHE A 431 -6.57 -10.92 19.39
CA PHE A 431 -5.11 -10.94 19.40
C PHE A 431 -4.50 -9.54 19.62
N LYS A 432 -5.28 -8.61 20.21
CA LYS A 432 -4.88 -7.21 20.41
C LYS A 432 -3.56 -7.04 21.18
N ASP A 433 -3.26 -7.95 22.11
CA ASP A 433 -2.07 -7.89 22.96
C ASP A 433 -0.79 -8.31 22.21
N VAL A 434 -0.95 -9.07 21.12
CA VAL A 434 0.12 -9.47 20.20
C VAL A 434 0.39 -8.35 19.20
N PHE A 435 -0.66 -7.94 18.48
CA PHE A 435 -0.51 -6.98 17.39
C PHE A 435 -0.49 -5.52 17.84
N LYS A 436 -0.78 -5.20 19.11
CA LYS A 436 -0.61 -3.85 19.70
C LYS A 436 -1.24 -2.72 18.85
N GLY A 437 -2.37 -3.02 18.19
CA GLY A 437 -3.08 -2.10 17.29
C GLY A 437 -2.52 -1.95 15.85
N LYS A 438 -1.51 -2.74 15.46
CA LYS A 438 -0.95 -2.78 14.11
C LYS A 438 -1.99 -3.28 13.10
N VAL A 439 -1.98 -2.68 11.91
CA VAL A 439 -2.88 -3.04 10.80
C VAL A 439 -2.12 -3.93 9.81
N MET A 440 -2.53 -5.19 9.71
CA MET A 440 -1.94 -6.18 8.78
C MET A 440 -2.52 -6.16 7.37
N THR A 441 -3.47 -5.24 7.09
CA THR A 441 -4.18 -5.17 5.80
C THR A 441 -3.81 -3.91 5.02
N LYS A 442 -3.52 -4.05 3.72
CA LYS A 442 -3.32 -2.91 2.80
C LYS A 442 -4.36 -2.94 1.69
N THR A 443 -5.08 -1.84 1.52
CA THR A 443 -5.95 -1.58 0.36
C THR A 443 -5.15 -0.87 -0.74
N ILE A 444 -5.42 -1.23 -1.99
CA ILE A 444 -4.89 -0.60 -3.19
C ILE A 444 -6.08 -0.28 -4.10
N ASP A 445 -6.42 1.00 -4.18
CA ASP A 445 -7.49 1.54 -5.02
C ASP A 445 -6.93 2.18 -6.31
N ASN A 446 -7.80 2.47 -7.28
CA ASN A 446 -7.42 3.02 -8.60
C ASN A 446 -6.47 2.09 -9.38
N LEU A 447 -6.81 0.80 -9.41
CA LEU A 447 -6.04 -0.20 -10.15
C LEU A 447 -5.99 0.09 -11.65
N ASN A 448 -4.82 -0.10 -12.25
CA ASN A 448 -4.59 -0.18 -13.69
C ASN A 448 -3.68 -1.39 -13.98
N LYS A 449 -3.26 -1.62 -15.23
CA LYS A 449 -2.39 -2.79 -15.56
C LYS A 449 -1.14 -2.83 -14.68
N VAL A 450 -0.44 -1.71 -14.53
CA VAL A 450 0.84 -1.60 -13.79
C VAL A 450 0.65 -1.90 -12.31
N THR A 451 -0.27 -1.20 -11.64
CA THR A 451 -0.47 -1.30 -10.19
C THR A 451 -1.08 -2.63 -9.77
N PHE A 452 -2.03 -3.16 -10.53
CA PHE A 452 -2.60 -4.49 -10.29
C PHE A 452 -1.54 -5.58 -10.37
N ASN A 453 -0.77 -5.62 -11.46
CA ASN A 453 0.25 -6.65 -11.66
C ASN A 453 1.33 -6.59 -10.57
N TYR A 454 1.83 -5.39 -10.25
CA TYR A 454 2.82 -5.23 -9.19
C TYR A 454 2.30 -5.68 -7.82
N TYR A 455 1.17 -5.13 -7.34
CA TYR A 455 0.70 -5.41 -5.98
C TYR A 455 0.12 -6.82 -5.81
N MET A 456 -0.44 -7.42 -6.86
CA MET A 456 -0.84 -8.83 -6.86
C MET A 456 0.40 -9.75 -6.79
N THR A 457 1.47 -9.43 -7.52
CA THR A 457 2.74 -10.16 -7.46
C THR A 457 3.41 -10.03 -6.08
N ASP A 458 3.46 -8.81 -5.51
CA ASP A 458 3.94 -8.56 -4.15
C ASP A 458 3.18 -9.40 -3.11
N ALA A 459 1.84 -9.46 -3.23
CA ALA A 459 1.02 -10.26 -2.32
C ALA A 459 1.35 -11.75 -2.38
N LEU A 460 1.46 -12.30 -3.60
CA LEU A 460 1.77 -13.71 -3.83
C LEU A 460 3.20 -14.06 -3.35
N LYS A 461 4.22 -13.29 -3.76
CA LYS A 461 5.61 -13.55 -3.37
C LYS A 461 5.87 -13.36 -1.86
N HIS A 462 5.20 -12.41 -1.22
CA HIS A 462 5.35 -12.12 0.21
C HIS A 462 4.26 -12.74 1.09
N ASN A 463 3.65 -13.85 0.63
CA ASN A 463 2.80 -14.73 1.44
C ASN A 463 1.56 -14.03 2.06
N LYS A 464 0.99 -13.03 1.38
CA LYS A 464 -0.18 -12.28 1.82
C LYS A 464 -1.47 -12.93 1.30
N GLY A 465 -2.52 -12.93 2.10
CA GLY A 465 -3.88 -13.28 1.66
C GLY A 465 -4.46 -12.18 0.78
N ILE A 466 -5.33 -12.53 -0.15
CA ILE A 466 -5.76 -11.65 -1.25
C ILE A 466 -7.28 -11.60 -1.36
N SER A 467 -7.84 -10.42 -1.61
CA SER A 467 -9.24 -10.26 -2.02
C SER A 467 -9.44 -9.03 -2.90
N PHE A 468 -10.54 -9.00 -3.63
CA PHE A 468 -10.87 -7.93 -4.57
C PHE A 468 -12.20 -7.27 -4.22
N GLY A 469 -12.27 -5.96 -4.44
CA GLY A 469 -13.53 -5.23 -4.61
C GLY A 469 -13.85 -5.13 -6.09
N ILE A 470 -15.06 -5.54 -6.49
CA ILE A 470 -15.52 -5.55 -7.89
C ILE A 470 -16.86 -4.81 -8.03
N LEU A 471 -17.26 -4.51 -9.26
CA LEU A 471 -18.55 -3.88 -9.57
C LEU A 471 -19.40 -4.79 -10.46
N ASN A 472 -20.45 -5.42 -9.90
CA ASN A 472 -21.36 -6.33 -10.61
C ASN A 472 -22.66 -6.64 -9.82
N PRO A 473 -23.80 -5.99 -10.14
CA PRO A 473 -23.94 -4.66 -10.72
C PRO A 473 -23.62 -3.55 -9.70
N GLY A 474 -23.82 -3.84 -8.40
CA GLY A 474 -23.36 -3.02 -7.27
C GLY A 474 -21.93 -3.38 -6.84
N SER A 475 -21.46 -2.79 -5.74
CA SER A 475 -20.17 -3.17 -5.15
C SER A 475 -20.24 -4.59 -4.55
N HIS A 476 -19.23 -5.42 -4.83
CA HIS A 476 -19.15 -6.79 -4.35
C HIS A 476 -17.71 -7.17 -3.96
N ALA A 477 -17.55 -8.21 -3.14
CA ALA A 477 -16.29 -8.70 -2.61
C ALA A 477 -16.09 -10.19 -2.90
N ILE A 478 -14.91 -10.52 -3.44
CA ILE A 478 -14.48 -11.89 -3.76
C ILE A 478 -13.08 -12.16 -3.20
N THR A 479 -12.76 -13.44 -2.97
CA THR A 479 -11.47 -13.85 -2.40
C THR A 479 -10.53 -14.28 -3.53
N GLY A 480 -9.25 -13.92 -3.44
CA GLY A 480 -8.23 -14.31 -4.42
C GLY A 480 -7.27 -15.33 -3.83
N TRP A 481 -6.93 -16.35 -4.60
CA TRP A 481 -6.13 -17.49 -4.16
C TRP A 481 -4.89 -17.75 -5.01
N GLY A 482 -4.77 -17.13 -6.19
CA GLY A 482 -3.59 -17.23 -7.04
C GLY A 482 -3.71 -16.38 -8.31
N ALA A 483 -2.64 -16.37 -9.10
CA ALA A 483 -2.59 -15.77 -10.43
C ALA A 483 -1.70 -16.58 -11.38
N LYS A 484 -2.02 -16.57 -12.68
CA LYS A 484 -1.20 -17.13 -13.76
C LYS A 484 -0.73 -16.03 -14.69
N TYR A 485 0.55 -16.11 -15.06
CA TYR A 485 1.26 -15.08 -15.82
C TYR A 485 1.49 -15.52 -17.27
N ASP A 486 1.40 -14.55 -18.18
CA ASP A 486 1.73 -14.70 -19.59
C ASP A 486 3.25 -14.73 -19.84
N GLU A 487 3.64 -14.86 -21.11
CA GLU A 487 5.04 -14.86 -21.55
C GLU A 487 5.70 -13.46 -21.50
N GLU A 488 4.95 -12.37 -21.32
CA GLU A 488 5.51 -11.04 -21.08
C GLU A 488 5.88 -10.85 -19.60
N GLY A 489 5.15 -11.48 -18.70
CA GLY A 489 5.26 -11.38 -17.24
C GLY A 489 4.08 -10.66 -16.58
N PHE A 490 2.95 -10.51 -17.28
CA PHE A 490 1.70 -9.98 -16.73
C PHE A 490 0.71 -11.10 -16.39
N ILE A 491 -0.12 -10.88 -15.38
CA ILE A 491 -1.20 -11.77 -14.97
C ILE A 491 -2.27 -11.80 -16.06
N GLU A 492 -2.54 -12.98 -16.61
CA GLU A 492 -3.63 -13.20 -17.57
C GLU A 492 -4.82 -13.97 -16.99
N GLU A 493 -4.65 -14.69 -15.88
CA GLU A 493 -5.76 -15.33 -15.15
C GLU A 493 -5.59 -15.10 -13.65
N ILE A 494 -6.70 -14.96 -12.92
CA ILE A 494 -6.73 -15.05 -11.46
C ILE A 494 -7.63 -16.19 -11.02
N TYR A 495 -7.32 -16.73 -9.83
CA TYR A 495 -8.07 -17.81 -9.22
C TYR A 495 -8.85 -17.26 -8.03
N THR A 496 -10.19 -17.31 -8.09
CA THR A 496 -11.06 -16.61 -7.14
C THR A 496 -12.15 -17.51 -6.54
N SER A 497 -12.63 -17.16 -5.35
CA SER A 497 -13.83 -17.75 -4.76
C SER A 497 -14.84 -16.66 -4.38
N ASN A 498 -16.12 -16.93 -4.61
CA ASN A 498 -17.16 -15.92 -4.64
C ASN A 498 -18.39 -16.36 -3.83
N SER A 499 -18.53 -15.71 -2.67
CA SER A 499 -19.57 -15.99 -1.67
C SER A 499 -21.02 -15.84 -2.14
N GLN A 500 -21.28 -15.28 -3.33
CA GLN A 500 -22.61 -15.14 -3.92
C GLN A 500 -22.90 -16.10 -5.09
N THR A 501 -21.92 -16.86 -5.60
CA THR A 501 -22.15 -17.85 -6.66
C THR A 501 -22.39 -19.23 -6.07
N GLU A 502 -23.38 -19.95 -6.61
CA GLU A 502 -23.34 -21.41 -6.53
C GLU A 502 -22.34 -21.91 -7.60
N SER A 503 -21.59 -22.99 -7.31
CA SER A 503 -20.66 -23.55 -8.30
C SER A 503 -21.44 -24.43 -9.26
N ASP A 504 -21.68 -23.90 -10.45
CA ASP A 504 -22.35 -24.61 -11.54
C ASP A 504 -21.41 -25.67 -12.14
N ILE A 505 -21.18 -26.77 -11.43
CA ILE A 505 -20.34 -27.89 -11.86
C ILE A 505 -21.16 -28.83 -12.75
N ALA A 506 -20.71 -29.01 -14.00
CA ALA A 506 -21.47 -29.73 -15.03
C ALA A 506 -21.76 -31.22 -14.77
N ASP A 507 -21.04 -31.86 -13.86
CA ASP A 507 -21.21 -33.28 -13.49
C ASP A 507 -22.20 -33.52 -12.33
N ILE A 508 -22.98 -32.51 -11.90
CA ILE A 508 -23.95 -32.64 -10.80
C ILE A 508 -25.33 -32.10 -11.19
N ASP A 509 -26.34 -32.98 -11.18
CA ASP A 509 -27.76 -32.62 -11.32
C ASP A 509 -28.17 -31.53 -10.31
N GLY A 510 -28.36 -30.30 -10.81
CA GLY A 510 -28.94 -29.17 -10.08
C GLY A 510 -27.97 -28.17 -9.44
N GLY A 511 -26.65 -28.25 -9.69
CA GLY A 511 -25.67 -27.28 -9.20
C GLY A 511 -25.46 -27.28 -7.66
N GLY A 512 -24.70 -26.30 -7.16
CA GLY A 512 -24.53 -26.05 -5.72
C GLY A 512 -23.24 -25.31 -5.35
N PRO A 513 -23.18 -24.56 -4.23
CA PRO A 513 -22.03 -23.72 -3.86
C PRO A 513 -20.74 -24.45 -3.48
N GLY A 514 -19.60 -23.80 -3.73
CA GLY A 514 -18.26 -24.23 -3.34
C GLY A 514 -17.27 -24.40 -4.50
N GLY A 515 -16.81 -23.30 -5.10
CA GLY A 515 -15.94 -23.29 -6.29
C GLY A 515 -14.73 -22.36 -6.19
N LEU A 516 -13.59 -22.83 -6.70
CA LEU A 516 -12.47 -21.98 -7.08
C LEU A 516 -12.52 -21.79 -8.59
N ASP A 517 -12.79 -20.57 -9.02
CA ASP A 517 -12.95 -20.20 -10.42
C ASP A 517 -11.63 -19.73 -11.05
N ARG A 518 -11.48 -19.99 -12.36
CA ARG A 518 -10.38 -19.49 -13.21
C ARG A 518 -10.93 -18.40 -14.12
N ASP A 519 -10.64 -17.15 -13.77
CA ASP A 519 -11.15 -15.97 -14.49
C ASP A 519 -10.03 -15.29 -15.28
N LYS A 520 -10.23 -15.13 -16.60
CA LYS A 520 -9.29 -14.39 -17.45
C LYS A 520 -9.35 -12.89 -17.12
N VAL A 521 -8.19 -12.29 -16.89
CA VAL A 521 -7.99 -10.85 -16.71
C VAL A 521 -7.80 -10.19 -18.08
N TYR A 522 -8.46 -9.06 -18.28
CA TYR A 522 -8.34 -8.24 -19.49
C TYR A 522 -7.90 -6.82 -19.12
N TYR A 523 -6.96 -6.28 -19.89
CA TYR A 523 -6.47 -4.91 -19.75
C TYR A 523 -6.91 -4.08 -20.95
N LYS A 524 -7.78 -3.11 -20.69
CA LYS A 524 -8.15 -2.08 -21.66
C LYS A 524 -7.34 -0.81 -21.34
N ASN A 525 -6.93 -0.06 -22.36
CA ASN A 525 -6.22 1.22 -22.21
C ASN A 525 -5.11 1.25 -21.14
N ASN A 526 -4.39 0.12 -20.94
CA ASN A 526 -3.41 -0.28 -19.90
C ASN A 526 -3.16 0.61 -18.67
N ASN A 527 -2.90 1.90 -18.86
CA ASN A 527 -2.51 2.85 -17.82
C ASN A 527 -3.72 3.60 -17.19
N VAL A 528 -4.91 3.52 -17.81
CA VAL A 528 -6.09 4.34 -17.46
C VAL A 528 -7.28 3.52 -16.96
N ASP A 529 -7.65 2.45 -17.66
CA ASP A 529 -8.82 1.65 -17.25
C ASP A 529 -8.42 0.57 -16.24
N TYR A 530 -9.37 0.19 -15.38
CA TYR A 530 -9.24 -0.93 -14.45
C TYR A 530 -8.97 -2.26 -15.17
N PRO A 531 -8.22 -3.20 -14.56
CA PRO A 531 -8.27 -4.61 -14.97
C PRO A 531 -9.70 -5.13 -14.87
N THR A 532 -10.10 -6.00 -15.79
CA THR A 532 -11.49 -6.48 -15.87
C THR A 532 -11.57 -7.99 -16.01
N LEU A 533 -12.67 -8.57 -15.52
CA LEU A 533 -13.05 -9.97 -15.71
C LEU A 533 -14.23 -10.09 -16.70
N ASN A 534 -14.65 -11.33 -16.96
CA ASN A 534 -15.85 -11.66 -17.73
C ASN A 534 -15.97 -10.89 -19.06
N GLY A 535 -14.95 -11.01 -19.93
CA GLY A 535 -14.97 -10.42 -21.27
C GLY A 535 -14.87 -8.89 -21.31
N ASN A 536 -14.26 -8.25 -20.30
CA ASN A 536 -14.20 -6.79 -20.09
C ASN A 536 -15.47 -6.15 -19.50
N THR A 537 -16.30 -6.89 -18.75
CA THR A 537 -17.56 -6.36 -18.19
C THR A 537 -17.51 -6.04 -16.70
N VAL A 538 -16.65 -6.72 -15.92
CA VAL A 538 -16.60 -6.57 -14.46
C VAL A 538 -15.24 -6.01 -14.03
N PRO A 539 -15.13 -4.74 -13.57
CA PRO A 539 -13.85 -4.15 -13.18
C PRO A 539 -13.41 -4.61 -11.79
N LEU A 540 -12.10 -4.85 -11.65
CA LEU A 540 -11.40 -4.99 -10.37
C LEU A 540 -11.08 -3.59 -9.85
N MET A 541 -11.95 -3.05 -9.00
CA MET A 541 -11.86 -1.67 -8.50
C MET A 541 -10.73 -1.48 -7.49
N SER A 542 -10.60 -2.45 -6.57
CA SER A 542 -9.65 -2.41 -5.45
C SER A 542 -9.05 -3.80 -5.18
N LEU A 543 -7.77 -3.84 -4.81
CA LEU A 543 -7.08 -5.02 -4.31
C LEU A 543 -6.84 -4.85 -2.81
N TYR A 544 -7.17 -5.86 -2.03
CA TYR A 544 -6.91 -5.93 -0.59
C TYR A 544 -5.93 -7.06 -0.31
N THR A 545 -4.85 -6.74 0.40
CA THR A 545 -3.82 -7.71 0.82
C THR A 545 -3.78 -7.82 2.34
N PHE A 546 -3.45 -9.00 2.88
CA PHE A 546 -3.47 -9.31 4.31
C PHE A 546 -2.24 -10.14 4.73
N SER A 547 -1.34 -9.52 5.50
CA SER A 547 -0.10 -10.15 5.98
C SER A 547 -0.33 -11.14 7.13
N LEU A 548 0.59 -12.09 7.30
CA LEU A 548 0.50 -13.11 8.35
C LEU A 548 0.81 -12.59 9.77
N GLY A 549 1.66 -11.57 9.92
CA GLY A 549 2.02 -11.00 11.21
C GLY A 549 2.90 -11.89 12.10
N GLN A 550 3.65 -12.82 11.49
CA GLN A 550 4.52 -13.79 12.19
C GLN A 550 5.65 -13.08 12.95
N GLU A 551 6.10 -11.95 12.44
CA GLU A 551 7.03 -11.02 13.10
C GLU A 551 6.51 -10.51 14.46
N TYR A 552 5.21 -10.19 14.58
CA TYR A 552 4.62 -9.70 15.83
C TYR A 552 4.35 -10.83 16.84
N TRP A 553 4.03 -12.02 16.34
CA TRP A 553 3.96 -13.22 17.18
C TRP A 553 5.33 -13.52 17.80
N GLU A 554 6.39 -13.49 16.99
CA GLU A 554 7.76 -13.76 17.44
C GLU A 554 8.27 -12.69 18.41
N GLU A 555 7.96 -11.40 18.19
CA GLU A 555 8.16 -10.33 19.18
C GLU A 555 7.44 -10.66 20.50
N TYR A 556 6.14 -10.93 20.45
CA TYR A 556 5.29 -11.18 21.62
C TYR A 556 5.79 -12.36 22.47
N PHE A 557 6.17 -13.48 21.86
CA PHE A 557 6.66 -14.65 22.61
C PHE A 557 8.10 -14.45 23.11
N LYS A 558 8.96 -13.76 22.35
CA LYS A 558 10.32 -13.38 22.77
C LYS A 558 10.31 -12.44 23.98
N GLU A 559 9.43 -11.44 24.02
CA GLU A 559 9.19 -10.58 25.20
C GLU A 559 8.86 -11.38 26.48
N ARG A 560 8.31 -12.58 26.32
CA ARG A 560 7.82 -13.45 27.42
C ARG A 560 8.74 -14.64 27.71
N GLY A 561 9.88 -14.74 27.02
CA GLY A 561 10.82 -15.86 27.18
C GLY A 561 10.29 -17.20 26.68
N ILE A 562 9.30 -17.19 25.78
CA ILE A 562 8.66 -18.39 25.22
C ILE A 562 9.27 -18.69 23.85
N THR A 563 9.69 -19.93 23.63
CA THR A 563 10.09 -20.45 22.32
C THR A 563 8.94 -21.28 21.74
N ILE A 564 8.68 -21.14 20.44
CA ILE A 564 7.69 -21.94 19.70
C ILE A 564 8.42 -22.74 18.62
N GLU A 565 8.37 -24.06 18.75
CA GLU A 565 8.88 -25.02 17.76
C GLU A 565 8.02 -25.01 16.48
#